data_AF-A0A1B6K7L7-F1
#
_entry.id   AF-A0A1B6K7L7-F1
#
_cell.length_a   1.000
_cell.length_b   1.000
_cell.length_c   1.000
_cell.angle_alpha   90.00
_cell.angle_beta   90.00
_cell.angle_gamma   90.00
#
_symmetry.space_group_name_H-M   'P 1'
#
loop_
_entity.id
_entity.type
_entity.pdbx_description
1 polymer ?
#
loop_
_entity_poly.entity_id
_entity_poly.type
_entity_poly.pdbx_seq_one_letter_code
_entity_poly.pdbx_strand_id
1 'polypeptide(L)'
;VIPRSPELEARIQRLKLEQQERDYQNMTRNVDTIRSRYPDESIASQVKEINRQMIAVLQFVVSVGAGFAFGFIGVELIVGDLDFGFRLLLGVMCALIIALAEIYFLAKQLAEDVFPAPPSRKSHQD
;
A
#
# COMPACT_ATOMS: atom_id res chain seq x y z
N VAL A 1 -30.37 10.54 -48.67
CA VAL A 1 -29.42 10.05 -47.64
C VAL A 1 -28.58 8.98 -48.30
N ILE A 2 -27.27 9.18 -48.40
CA ILE A 2 -26.35 8.22 -49.05
C ILE A 2 -26.26 6.98 -48.13
N PRO A 3 -26.43 5.75 -48.65
CA PRO A 3 -26.35 4.55 -47.83
C PRO A 3 -24.96 4.45 -47.18
N ARG A 4 -24.94 4.25 -45.85
CA ARG A 4 -23.68 4.02 -45.13
C ARG A 4 -23.10 2.68 -45.56
N SER A 5 -21.77 2.59 -45.63
CA SER A 5 -21.14 1.32 -45.99
C SER A 5 -21.45 0.25 -44.92
N PRO A 6 -21.73 -1.00 -45.35
CA PRO A 6 -22.16 -2.06 -44.44
C PRO A 6 -21.11 -2.39 -43.37
N GLU A 7 -19.82 -2.21 -43.68
CA GLU A 7 -18.73 -2.39 -42.73
C GLU A 7 -18.74 -1.35 -41.59
N LEU A 8 -19.12 -0.10 -41.88
CA LEU A 8 -19.20 0.95 -40.87
C LEU A 8 -20.38 0.70 -39.93
N GLU A 9 -21.52 0.23 -40.44
CA GLU A 9 -22.68 -0.11 -39.61
C GLU A 9 -22.39 -1.29 -38.68
N ALA A 10 -21.72 -2.32 -39.18
CA ALA A 10 -21.32 -3.47 -38.35
C ALA A 10 -20.36 -3.05 -37.22
N ARG A 11 -19.39 -2.15 -37.50
CA ARG A 11 -18.50 -1.59 -36.47
C ARG A 11 -19.26 -0.77 -35.43
N ILE A 12 -20.20 0.06 -35.87
CA ILE A 12 -21.01 0.88 -34.96
C ILE A 12 -21.85 -0.02 -34.06
N GLN A 13 -22.50 -1.04 -34.60
CA GLN A 13 -23.29 -1.99 -33.82
C GLN A 13 -22.44 -2.70 -32.77
N ARG A 14 -21.23 -3.16 -33.14
CA ARG A 14 -20.29 -3.79 -32.21
C ARG A 14 -19.88 -2.84 -31.07
N LEU A 15 -19.48 -1.61 -31.38
CA LEU A 15 -19.11 -0.62 -30.36
C LEU A 15 -20.28 -0.25 -29.45
N LYS A 16 -21.49 -0.20 -30.00
CA LYS A 16 -22.72 0.06 -29.22
C LYS A 16 -23.02 -1.07 -28.25
N LEU A 17 -22.86 -2.31 -28.68
CA LEU A 17 -22.99 -3.49 -27.82
C LEU A 17 -21.93 -3.48 -26.71
N GLU A 18 -20.67 -3.20 -27.04
CA GLU A 18 -19.59 -3.09 -26.04
C GLU A 18 -19.84 -1.96 -25.03
N GLN A 19 -20.42 -0.82 -25.44
CA GLN A 19 -20.84 0.25 -24.53
C GLN A 19 -22.02 -0.17 -23.65
N GLN A 20 -23.05 -0.76 -24.23
CA GLN A 20 -24.23 -1.23 -23.49
C GLN A 20 -23.85 -2.29 -22.46
N GLU A 21 -22.90 -3.17 -22.78
CA GLU A 21 -22.41 -4.16 -21.84
C GLU A 21 -21.67 -3.52 -20.66
N ARG A 22 -20.82 -2.51 -20.92
CA ARG A 22 -20.18 -1.73 -19.83
C ARG A 22 -21.19 -1.01 -18.95
N ASP A 23 -22.19 -0.38 -19.55
CA ASP A 23 -23.24 0.32 -18.80
C ASP A 23 -24.09 -0.67 -17.97
N TYR A 24 -24.41 -1.84 -18.54
CA TYR A 24 -25.12 -2.90 -17.84
C TYR A 24 -24.31 -3.41 -16.64
N GLN A 25 -23.02 -3.69 -16.81
CA GLN A 25 -22.13 -4.12 -15.72
C GLN A 25 -22.01 -3.05 -14.62
N ASN A 26 -21.93 -1.76 -14.98
CA ASN A 26 -21.93 -0.68 -14.00
C ASN A 26 -23.25 -0.58 -13.23
N MET A 27 -24.40 -0.77 -13.90
CA MET A 27 -25.72 -0.76 -13.25
C MET A 27 -25.92 -1.95 -12.30
N THR A 28 -25.41 -3.13 -12.66
CA THR A 28 -25.61 -4.36 -11.86
C THR A 28 -24.52 -4.61 -10.82
N ARG A 29 -23.44 -3.82 -10.82
CA ARG A 29 -22.32 -3.94 -9.88
C ARG A 29 -22.72 -3.98 -8.40
N ASN A 30 -23.75 -3.24 -8.01
CA ASN A 30 -24.21 -3.19 -6.61
C ASN A 30 -25.03 -4.42 -6.19
N VAL A 31 -25.51 -5.20 -7.16
CA VAL A 31 -26.42 -6.33 -6.94
C VAL A 31 -25.65 -7.66 -6.95
N ASP A 32 -24.52 -7.71 -7.66
CA ASP A 32 -23.64 -8.88 -7.73
C ASP A 32 -22.68 -8.93 -6.52
N THR A 33 -23.19 -9.43 -5.39
CA THR A 33 -22.42 -9.65 -4.17
C THR A 33 -21.45 -10.83 -4.27
N ILE A 34 -21.63 -11.72 -5.26
CA ILE A 34 -20.79 -12.90 -5.48
C ILE A 34 -19.46 -12.47 -6.12
N ARG A 35 -19.50 -11.58 -7.12
CA ARG A 35 -18.30 -11.04 -7.75
C ARG A 35 -17.54 -10.05 -6.86
N SER A 36 -18.21 -9.39 -5.92
CA SER A 36 -17.56 -8.57 -4.89
C SER A 36 -16.71 -9.37 -3.90
N ARG A 37 -16.88 -10.71 -3.81
CA ARG A 37 -16.16 -11.56 -2.86
C ARG A 37 -14.82 -12.07 -3.38
N TYR A 38 -14.63 -12.09 -4.69
CA TYR A 38 -13.30 -12.15 -5.27
C TYR A 38 -12.82 -10.70 -5.39
N PRO A 39 -11.72 -10.31 -4.73
CA PRO A 39 -11.14 -9.00 -4.98
C PRO A 39 -10.84 -8.97 -6.47
N ASP A 40 -11.60 -8.14 -7.20
CA ASP A 40 -11.39 -7.91 -8.61
C ASP A 40 -9.89 -7.64 -8.76
N GLU A 41 -9.19 -8.40 -9.60
CA GLU A 41 -7.78 -8.21 -9.96
C GLU A 41 -7.54 -6.86 -10.67
N SER A 42 -8.42 -5.90 -10.44
CA SER A 42 -8.30 -4.51 -10.81
C SER A 42 -6.93 -4.01 -10.41
N ILE A 43 -6.21 -3.50 -11.40
CA ILE A 43 -4.90 -2.86 -11.26
C ILE A 43 -4.92 -1.84 -10.13
N ALA A 44 -6.06 -1.18 -9.87
CA ALA A 44 -6.23 -0.24 -8.78
C ALA A 44 -5.95 -0.84 -7.39
N SER A 45 -6.41 -2.06 -7.11
CA SER A 45 -6.15 -2.75 -5.84
C SER A 45 -4.67 -3.14 -5.71
N GLN A 46 -4.06 -3.64 -6.78
CA GLN A 46 -2.64 -4.01 -6.80
C GLN A 46 -1.72 -2.79 -6.64
N VAL A 47 -2.04 -1.67 -7.31
CA VAL A 47 -1.31 -0.40 -7.19
C VAL A 47 -1.39 0.16 -5.77
N LYS A 48 -2.54 0.00 -5.10
CA LYS A 48 -2.70 0.41 -3.70
C LYS A 48 -1.80 -0.38 -2.76
N GLU A 49 -1.65 -1.67 -2.99
CA GLU A 49 -0.77 -2.54 -2.18
C GLU A 49 0.71 -2.22 -2.41
N ILE A 50 1.11 -1.99 -3.66
CA ILE A 50 2.46 -1.54 -4.01
C ILE A 50 2.79 -0.20 -3.34
N ASN A 51 1.86 0.76 -3.36
CA ASN A 51 2.05 2.05 -2.69
C ASN A 51 2.26 1.89 -1.18
N ARG A 52 1.50 0.99 -0.53
CA ARG A 52 1.64 0.71 0.90
C ARG A 52 3.04 0.15 1.22
N GLN A 53 3.54 -0.79 0.42
CA GLN A 53 4.88 -1.36 0.60
C GLN A 53 5.98 -0.31 0.36
N MET A 54 5.86 0.53 -0.67
CA MET A 54 6.82 1.63 -0.90
C MET A 54 6.86 2.61 0.28
N ILE A 55 5.71 2.97 0.83
CA ILE A 55 5.63 3.87 1.99
C ILE A 55 6.33 3.22 3.21
N ALA A 56 6.12 1.93 3.43
CA ALA A 56 6.77 1.20 4.52
C ALA A 56 8.30 1.14 4.38
N VAL A 57 8.81 0.92 3.17
CA VAL A 57 10.26 0.96 2.89
C VAL A 57 10.82 2.36 3.12
N LEU A 58 10.12 3.39 2.68
CA LEU A 58 10.53 4.77 2.91
C LEU A 58 10.57 5.11 4.40
N GLN A 59 9.53 4.72 5.16
CA GLN A 59 9.49 4.90 6.61
C GLN A 59 10.68 4.24 7.28
N PHE A 60 10.99 2.98 6.92
CA PHE A 60 12.14 2.27 7.46
C PHE A 60 13.45 3.04 7.23
N VAL A 61 13.71 3.47 5.99
CA VAL A 61 14.94 4.20 5.65
C VAL A 61 15.02 5.54 6.38
N VAL A 62 13.92 6.29 6.44
CA VAL A 62 13.87 7.57 7.14
C VAL A 62 14.08 7.40 8.65
N SER A 63 13.45 6.38 9.25
CA SER A 63 13.56 6.07 10.68
C SER A 63 14.99 5.67 11.06
N VAL A 64 15.61 4.76 10.32
CA VAL A 64 17.01 4.34 10.53
C VAL A 64 17.98 5.51 10.30
N GLY A 65 17.77 6.28 9.24
CA GLY A 65 18.58 7.46 8.93
C GLY A 65 18.48 8.54 10.01
N ALA A 66 17.28 8.80 10.52
CA ALA A 66 17.05 9.72 11.63
C ALA A 66 17.71 9.23 12.92
N GLY A 67 17.60 7.94 13.23
CA GLY A 67 18.26 7.31 14.37
C GLY A 67 19.79 7.44 14.33
N PHE A 68 20.37 7.20 13.16
CA PHE A 68 21.80 7.40 12.93
C PHE A 68 22.20 8.87 13.10
N ALA A 69 21.49 9.78 12.42
CA ALA A 69 21.75 11.21 12.48
C ALA A 69 21.62 11.76 13.91
N PHE A 70 20.64 11.27 14.67
CA PHE A 70 20.47 11.61 16.08
C PHE A 70 21.65 11.12 16.92
N GLY A 71 22.07 9.86 16.79
CA GLY A 71 23.20 9.33 17.56
C GLY A 71 24.56 9.94 17.18
N PHE A 72 24.72 10.38 15.93
CA PHE A 72 25.98 10.96 15.41
C PHE A 72 26.07 12.49 15.60
N ILE A 73 25.08 13.23 15.10
CA ILE A 73 25.02 14.71 15.15
C ILE A 73 24.32 15.17 16.43
N GLY A 74 23.15 14.58 16.72
CA GLY A 74 22.32 15.00 17.85
C GLY A 74 23.04 14.90 19.20
N VAL A 75 23.86 13.86 19.39
CA VAL A 75 24.63 13.67 20.65
C VAL A 75 25.73 14.72 20.81
N GLU A 76 26.43 15.14 19.75
CA GLU A 76 27.41 16.24 19.83
C GLU A 76 26.73 17.56 20.18
N LEU A 77 25.57 17.85 19.56
CA LEU A 77 24.85 19.08 19.84
C LEU A 77 24.41 19.19 21.31
N ILE A 78 24.22 18.07 22.00
CA ILE A 78 23.78 18.02 23.40
C ILE A 78 24.96 17.94 24.37
N VAL A 79 25.94 17.08 24.11
CA VAL A 79 27.02 16.71 25.05
C VAL A 79 28.31 17.51 24.79
N GLY A 80 28.47 18.08 23.59
CA GLY A 80 29.67 18.80 23.18
C GLY A 80 30.71 17.92 22.48
N ASP A 81 31.98 18.29 22.62
CA ASP A 81 33.09 17.70 21.86
C ASP A 81 33.32 16.23 22.27
N LEU A 82 32.86 15.32 21.42
CA LEU A 82 33.00 13.88 21.54
C LEU A 82 33.83 13.37 20.37
N ASP A 83 34.72 12.43 20.65
CA ASP A 83 35.56 11.83 19.62
C ASP A 83 34.73 11.25 18.48
N PHE A 84 35.16 11.50 17.24
CA PHE A 84 34.44 11.07 16.04
C PHE A 84 34.09 9.57 16.07
N GLY A 85 35.02 8.75 16.54
CA GLY A 85 34.83 7.31 16.66
C GLY A 85 33.68 6.93 17.60
N PHE A 86 33.57 7.61 18.75
CA PHE A 86 32.51 7.36 19.73
C PHE A 86 31.13 7.76 19.19
N ARG A 87 31.07 8.90 18.48
CA ARG A 87 29.84 9.39 17.85
C ARG A 87 29.37 8.49 16.72
N LEU A 88 30.31 7.98 15.92
CA LEU A 88 30.00 7.00 14.88
C LEU A 88 29.46 5.71 15.50
N LEU A 89 30.10 5.23 16.57
CA LEU A 89 29.66 4.03 17.29
C LEU A 89 28.25 4.22 17.86
N LEU A 90 27.97 5.34 18.53
CA LEU A 90 26.63 5.65 19.04
C LEU A 90 25.58 5.78 17.93
N GLY A 91 25.90 6.48 16.85
CA GLY A 91 25.04 6.58 15.67
C GLY A 91 24.66 5.21 15.11
N VAL A 92 25.64 4.34 14.92
CA VAL A 92 25.41 2.97 14.41
C VAL A 92 24.61 2.15 15.42
N MET A 93 24.92 2.22 16.72
CA MET A 93 24.18 1.48 17.75
C MET A 93 22.70 1.90 17.81
N CYS A 94 22.40 3.20 17.78
CA CYS A 94 21.03 3.71 17.72
C CYS A 94 20.31 3.25 16.45
N ALA A 95 20.98 3.35 15.30
CA ALA A 95 20.42 2.91 14.02
C ALA A 95 20.10 1.41 14.00
N LEU A 96 20.97 0.58 14.58
CA LEU A 96 20.75 -0.87 14.66
C LEU A 96 19.55 -1.22 15.53
N ILE A 97 19.39 -0.57 16.70
CA ILE A 97 18.23 -0.80 17.58
C ILE A 97 16.94 -0.44 16.84
N ILE A 98 16.91 0.71 16.17
CA ILE A 98 15.73 1.16 15.41
C ILE A 98 15.46 0.22 14.22
N ALA A 99 16.48 -0.18 13.48
CA ALA A 99 16.34 -1.12 12.36
C ALA A 99 15.73 -2.45 12.80
N LEU A 100 16.17 -3.00 13.95
CA LEU A 100 15.60 -4.22 14.50
C LEU A 100 14.13 -4.04 14.91
N ALA A 101 13.80 -2.91 15.54
CA ALA A 101 12.42 -2.60 15.92
C ALA A 101 11.50 -2.48 14.69
N GLU A 102 11.93 -1.76 13.66
CA GLU A 102 11.15 -1.58 12.42
C GLU A 102 10.97 -2.90 11.65
N ILE A 103 12.03 -3.72 11.52
CA ILE A 103 11.93 -5.04 10.86
C ILE A 103 10.98 -5.96 11.62
N TYR A 104 11.03 -5.95 12.96
CA TYR A 104 10.08 -6.71 13.78
C TYR A 104 8.64 -6.26 13.55
N PHE A 105 8.38 -4.95 13.53
CA PHE A 105 7.05 -4.40 13.30
C PHE A 105 6.53 -4.72 11.90
N LEU A 106 7.37 -4.59 10.87
CA LEU A 106 7.04 -4.96 9.50
C LEU A 106 6.72 -6.45 9.36
N ALA A 107 7.52 -7.33 9.97
CA ALA A 107 7.28 -8.77 9.95
C ALA A 107 5.96 -9.14 10.64
N LYS A 108 5.66 -8.51 11.79
CA LYS A 108 4.39 -8.73 12.51
C LYS A 108 3.20 -8.24 11.70
N GLN A 109 3.30 -7.07 11.07
CA GLN A 109 2.22 -6.52 10.27
C GLN A 109 1.96 -7.38 9.03
N LEU A 110 3.00 -7.89 8.37
CA LEU A 110 2.87 -8.85 7.27
C LEU A 110 2.19 -10.14 7.74
N ALA A 111 2.52 -10.65 8.93
CA ALA A 111 1.87 -11.84 9.48
C ALA A 111 0.38 -11.60 9.81
N GLU A 112 0.02 -10.43 10.30
CA GLU A 112 -1.38 -10.06 10.58
C GLU A 112 -2.21 -9.87 9.30
N ASP A 113 -1.61 -9.31 8.24
CA ASP A 113 -2.26 -9.22 6.92
C ASP A 113 -2.54 -10.62 6.31
N VAL A 114 -1.69 -11.62 6.59
CA VAL A 114 -1.86 -13.01 6.10
C VAL A 114 -2.88 -13.81 6.91
N PHE A 115 -2.97 -13.56 8.23
CA PHE A 115 -3.93 -14.22 9.12
C PHE A 115 -4.89 -13.17 9.71
N PRO A 116 -5.97 -12.80 9.00
CA PRO A 116 -6.94 -11.87 9.56
C PRO A 116 -7.54 -12.48 10.82
N ALA A 117 -7.36 -11.80 11.95
CA ALA A 117 -7.98 -12.19 13.20
C ALA A 117 -9.50 -12.35 12.99
N PRO A 118 -10.14 -13.38 13.59
CA PRO A 118 -11.57 -13.57 13.43
C PRO A 118 -12.30 -12.29 13.85
N PRO A 119 -13.33 -11.86 13.10
CA PRO A 119 -14.00 -10.59 13.37
C PRO A 119 -14.49 -10.58 14.82
N SER A 120 -14.13 -9.53 15.57
CA SER A 120 -14.68 -9.35 16.91
C SER A 120 -16.20 -9.25 16.77
N ARG A 121 -16.92 -10.22 17.34
CA ARG A 121 -18.36 -10.12 17.52
C ARG A 121 -18.61 -8.89 18.38
N LYS A 122 -18.93 -7.76 17.75
CA LYS A 122 -19.62 -6.69 18.44
C LYS A 122 -20.94 -7.28 18.92
N SER A 123 -20.98 -7.64 20.20
CA SER A 123 -22.22 -7.94 20.90
C SER A 123 -23.03 -6.64 20.91
N HIS A 124 -23.84 -6.43 19.88
CA HIS A 124 -24.95 -5.51 19.97
C HIS A 124 -25.96 -6.14 20.93
N GLN A 125 -25.78 -5.80 22.20
CA GLN A 125 -26.77 -5.95 23.24
C GLN A 125 -27.26 -4.53 23.50
N ASP A 126 -28.50 -4.27 23.06
CA ASP A 126 -29.55 -3.44 23.69
C ASP A 126 -30.63 -3.12 22.63
#